data_AF-A0A1Q3U4Q4-F1
#
_entry.id   AF-A0A1Q3U4Q4-F1
#
_cell.length_a   1.000
_cell.length_b   1.000
_cell.length_c   1.000
_cell.angle_alpha   90.00
_cell.angle_beta   90.00
_cell.angle_gamma   90.00
#
_symmetry.space_group_name_H-M   'P 1'
#
loop_
_entity.id
_entity.type
_entity.pdbx_description
1 polymer ?
#
loop_
_entity_poly.entity_id
_entity_poly.type
_entity_poly.pdbx_seq_one_letter_code
_entity_poly.pdbx_strand_id
1 'polypeptide(L)'
;MNKIFLSLVLLYSAISSVAQKQSFDIASFSPPDGWTKELKEDFVSFSRIDGASWGQIAVYKSRQSSGNIEEDALKDWQDIVLAVHTVESEDKTTAKSAEGWQVMSYSGVWQYNSTNVATLLTTYSNGNICISVLWNGTAKPYMQNLKDFIASIDLDVNATPVQQKDTGNNEGNSNQNTTNSNGETTSSSSSSIVGAWINNFREDRGFINGYRMYTGGYMKKEYVFKEDGSYIFRQKDWLASRDNIYFVYETGKWVVNGNQLTITPDKGKAGWWNKDKIGNTTDKWGAYQKAAKYILEKTTYTFELQISDYGRNLLLNYSKATERDGDHPAGNGQYTSYHFDKGKSIINNPPGLITGFENKVLPKRGN
;
A
#
# COMPACT_ATOMS: atom_id res chain seq x y z
N MET A 1 45.27 45.80 17.90
CA MET A 1 43.89 46.34 17.76
C MET A 1 43.59 46.38 16.27
N ASN A 2 42.67 45.66 15.61
CA ASN A 2 41.54 44.77 15.91
C ASN A 2 41.53 43.73 14.74
N LYS A 3 41.54 42.40 14.91
CA LYS A 3 40.45 41.46 15.24
C LYS A 3 39.14 41.65 14.42
N ILE A 4 38.95 40.80 13.40
CA ILE A 4 37.87 39.78 13.26
C ILE A 4 37.37 39.61 11.81
N PHE A 5 37.60 38.40 11.31
CA PHE A 5 36.93 37.69 10.21
C PHE A 5 35.40 37.67 10.42
N LEU A 6 34.59 37.88 9.38
CA LEU A 6 33.28 37.20 9.32
C LEU A 6 32.81 36.98 7.88
N SER A 7 32.99 35.74 7.43
CA SER A 7 32.38 35.19 6.22
C SER A 7 30.86 35.09 6.43
N LEU A 8 30.10 35.69 5.53
CA LEU A 8 28.65 35.54 5.44
C LEU A 8 28.33 34.25 4.67
N VAL A 9 28.18 33.13 5.38
CA VAL A 9 27.55 31.92 4.83
C VAL A 9 26.10 31.91 5.30
N LEU A 10 25.18 32.24 4.38
CA LEU A 10 23.75 32.08 4.56
C LEU A 10 23.44 30.58 4.65
N LEU A 11 23.16 30.10 5.86
CA LEU A 11 22.57 28.79 6.12
C LEU A 11 21.07 28.88 5.80
N TYR A 12 20.68 28.55 4.56
CA TYR A 12 19.29 28.21 4.24
C TYR A 12 19.04 26.77 4.73
N SER A 13 18.78 26.62 6.03
CA SER A 13 18.22 25.39 6.56
C SER A 13 16.73 25.39 6.24
N ALA A 14 16.33 24.66 5.20
CA ALA A 14 14.94 24.32 4.97
C ALA A 14 14.46 23.52 6.19
N ILE A 15 13.66 24.15 7.04
CA ILE A 15 12.90 23.46 8.08
C ILE A 15 11.77 22.77 7.34
N SER A 16 12.00 21.54 6.89
CA SER A 16 10.90 20.64 6.53
C SER A 16 10.12 20.39 7.81
N SER A 17 8.96 21.04 7.98
CA SER A 17 8.06 20.70 9.07
C SER A 17 7.60 19.27 8.85
N VAL A 18 8.12 18.34 9.62
CA VAL A 18 7.56 17.00 9.69
C VAL A 18 6.15 17.17 10.23
N ALA A 19 5.13 16.82 9.46
CA ALA A 19 3.75 16.83 9.92
C ALA A 19 3.67 16.00 11.20
N GLN A 20 3.35 16.65 12.33
CA GLN A 20 3.30 16.00 13.63
C GLN A 20 2.05 15.11 13.68
N LYS A 21 2.24 13.79 13.87
CA LYS A 21 1.13 12.88 14.15
C LYS A 21 0.36 13.39 15.37
N GLN A 22 -0.96 13.49 15.25
CA GLN A 22 -1.89 13.71 16.33
C GLN A 22 -2.56 12.39 16.71
N SER A 23 -3.04 12.30 17.95
CA SER A 23 -3.79 11.14 18.42
C SER A 23 -5.17 11.55 18.93
N PHE A 24 -6.14 10.66 18.72
CA PHE A 24 -7.45 10.71 19.34
C PHE A 24 -7.90 9.28 19.58
N ASP A 25 -8.15 8.96 20.85
CA ASP A 25 -8.50 7.61 21.30
C ASP A 25 -7.46 6.57 20.82
N ILE A 26 -7.87 5.50 20.16
CA ILE A 26 -6.96 4.46 19.64
C ILE A 26 -6.28 4.83 18.32
N ALA A 27 -6.62 5.98 17.73
CA ALA A 27 -6.10 6.40 16.44
C ALA A 27 -4.98 7.43 16.59
N SER A 28 -3.91 7.26 15.82
CA SER A 28 -2.94 8.31 15.52
C SER A 28 -2.91 8.58 14.02
N PHE A 29 -2.82 9.85 13.61
CA PHE A 29 -2.96 10.27 12.22
C PHE A 29 -2.27 11.62 11.99
N SER A 30 -2.02 11.96 10.73
CA SER A 30 -1.54 13.28 10.32
C SER A 30 -2.74 14.13 9.88
N PRO A 31 -3.09 15.20 10.61
CA PRO A 31 -4.13 16.13 10.19
C PRO A 31 -3.85 16.70 8.79
N PRO A 32 -4.87 16.95 7.97
CA PRO A 32 -4.65 17.62 6.70
C PRO A 32 -4.17 19.06 6.90
N ASP A 33 -3.13 19.46 6.16
CA ASP A 33 -2.51 20.78 6.32
C ASP A 33 -3.48 21.92 6.00
N GLY A 34 -3.56 22.89 6.92
CA GLY A 34 -4.38 24.10 6.78
C GLY A 34 -5.88 23.87 6.99
N TRP A 35 -6.28 22.74 7.58
CA TRP A 35 -7.68 22.47 7.93
C TRP A 35 -8.00 22.93 9.36
N THR A 36 -9.22 23.40 9.55
CA THR A 36 -9.74 23.81 10.86
C THR A 36 -10.08 22.58 11.68
N LYS A 37 -9.42 22.42 12.83
CA LYS A 37 -9.68 21.34 13.79
C LYS A 37 -10.85 21.69 14.72
N GLU A 38 -11.73 20.74 14.95
CA GLU A 38 -12.75 20.76 16.01
C GLU A 38 -12.60 19.49 16.86
N LEU A 39 -12.60 19.64 18.18
CA LEU A 39 -12.58 18.53 19.13
C LEU A 39 -13.87 18.52 19.94
N LYS A 40 -14.55 17.38 19.98
CA LYS A 40 -15.72 17.09 20.81
C LYS A 40 -15.43 15.87 21.67
N GLU A 41 -16.38 15.55 22.55
CA GLU A 41 -16.29 14.37 23.41
C GLU A 41 -16.18 13.07 22.60
N ASP A 42 -16.97 12.96 21.53
CA ASP A 42 -17.11 11.72 20.76
C ASP A 42 -16.33 11.69 19.44
N PHE A 43 -15.76 12.82 19.01
CA PHE A 43 -14.98 12.86 17.78
C PHE A 43 -13.99 14.02 17.75
N VAL A 44 -12.97 13.86 16.89
CA VAL A 44 -12.16 14.97 16.37
C VAL A 44 -12.44 15.11 14.88
N SER A 45 -12.64 16.34 14.40
CA SER A 45 -12.85 16.61 12.99
C SER A 45 -11.92 17.69 12.47
N PHE A 46 -11.69 17.64 11.16
CA PHE A 46 -10.94 18.62 10.39
C PHE A 46 -11.85 19.05 9.25
N SER A 47 -11.95 20.35 9.02
CA SER A 47 -12.75 20.88 7.90
C SER A 47 -12.04 21.99 7.15
N ARG A 48 -12.40 22.16 5.88
CA ARG A 48 -11.89 23.22 5.04
C ARG A 48 -12.98 23.73 4.10
N ILE A 49 -12.98 25.04 3.88
CA ILE A 49 -13.85 25.72 2.91
C ILE A 49 -12.94 26.45 1.91
N ASP A 50 -13.08 26.12 0.64
CA ASP A 50 -12.40 26.74 -0.49
C ASP A 50 -13.47 27.30 -1.44
N GLY A 51 -13.84 28.58 -1.24
CA GLY A 51 -14.94 29.21 -1.98
C GLY A 51 -16.29 28.53 -1.70
N ALA A 52 -16.90 27.95 -2.72
CA ALA A 52 -18.14 27.17 -2.59
C ALA A 52 -17.90 25.68 -2.28
N SER A 53 -16.64 25.22 -2.24
CA SER A 53 -16.30 23.82 -1.99
C SER A 53 -16.00 23.59 -0.51
N TRP A 54 -16.55 22.53 0.06
CA TRP A 54 -16.33 22.14 1.45
C TRP A 54 -15.91 20.68 1.58
N GLY A 55 -15.02 20.41 2.52
CA GLY A 55 -14.53 19.09 2.87
C GLY A 55 -14.42 18.92 4.38
N GLN A 56 -14.70 17.71 4.87
CA GLN A 56 -14.57 17.33 6.26
C GLN A 56 -14.06 15.89 6.38
N ILE A 57 -13.18 15.68 7.37
CA ILE A 57 -12.77 14.36 7.84
C ILE A 57 -12.99 14.34 9.34
N ALA A 58 -13.62 13.29 9.87
CA ALA A 58 -13.80 13.11 11.31
C ALA A 58 -13.40 11.71 11.75
N VAL A 59 -12.75 11.60 12.90
CA VAL A 59 -12.45 10.34 13.59
C VAL A 59 -13.33 10.28 14.82
N TYR A 60 -14.20 9.28 14.88
CA TYR A 60 -15.08 9.04 16.01
C TYR A 60 -14.36 8.20 17.06
N LYS A 61 -14.77 8.36 18.32
CA LYS A 61 -14.23 7.60 19.45
C LYS A 61 -14.57 6.13 19.26
N SER A 62 -13.65 5.24 19.61
CA SER A 62 -13.90 3.81 19.52
C SER A 62 -14.96 3.36 20.51
N ARG A 63 -15.63 2.27 20.16
CA ARG A 63 -16.65 1.61 20.98
C ARG A 63 -16.45 0.10 20.96
N GLN A 64 -17.11 -0.59 21.88
CA GLN A 64 -17.16 -2.04 21.86
C GLN A 64 -17.76 -2.54 20.53
N SER A 65 -17.09 -3.51 19.91
CA SER A 65 -17.58 -4.22 18.72
C SER A 65 -18.61 -5.27 19.12
N SER A 66 -19.57 -5.57 18.23
CA SER A 66 -20.45 -6.73 18.37
C SER A 66 -19.76 -8.08 18.08
N GLY A 67 -18.52 -8.06 17.59
CA GLY A 67 -17.84 -9.22 17.00
C GLY A 67 -18.11 -9.39 15.51
N ASN A 68 -18.97 -8.56 14.91
CA ASN A 68 -19.31 -8.59 13.50
C ASN A 68 -19.21 -7.20 12.86
N ILE A 69 -18.26 -7.01 11.95
CA ILE A 69 -18.05 -5.75 11.23
C ILE A 69 -19.27 -5.27 10.43
N GLU A 70 -20.12 -6.17 9.94
CA GLU A 70 -21.30 -5.79 9.15
C GLU A 70 -22.36 -5.13 10.03
N GLU A 71 -22.53 -5.64 11.25
CA GLU A 71 -23.38 -5.05 12.27
C GLU A 71 -22.76 -3.76 12.80
N ASP A 72 -21.44 -3.76 13.04
CA ASP A 72 -20.73 -2.58 13.52
C ASP A 72 -20.82 -1.42 12.52
N ALA A 73 -20.50 -1.64 11.25
CA ALA A 73 -20.52 -0.61 10.23
C ALA A 73 -21.95 -0.10 9.94
N LEU A 74 -22.96 -0.97 9.98
CA LEU A 74 -24.35 -0.56 9.85
C LEU A 74 -24.79 0.32 11.02
N LYS A 75 -24.41 -0.04 12.25
CA LYS A 75 -24.71 0.75 13.44
C LYS A 75 -24.04 2.12 13.38
N ASP A 76 -22.76 2.17 13.01
CA ASP A 76 -22.05 3.44 12.89
C ASP A 76 -22.67 4.31 11.79
N TRP A 77 -23.05 3.73 10.65
CA TRP A 77 -23.74 4.45 9.58
C TRP A 77 -25.07 5.06 10.06
N GLN A 78 -25.86 4.29 10.82
CA GLN A 78 -27.13 4.76 11.37
C GLN A 78 -26.93 5.89 12.39
N ASP A 79 -26.02 5.70 13.35
CA ASP A 79 -25.84 6.61 14.46
C ASP A 79 -25.08 7.90 14.08
N ILE A 80 -24.17 7.82 13.11
CA ILE A 80 -23.29 8.93 12.72
C ILE A 80 -23.86 9.69 11.52
N VAL A 81 -24.36 9.00 10.50
CA VAL A 81 -24.76 9.62 9.24
C VAL A 81 -26.27 9.76 9.13
N LEU A 82 -27.02 8.65 9.25
CA LEU A 82 -28.48 8.70 9.07
C LEU A 82 -29.23 9.39 10.22
N ALA A 83 -28.62 9.49 11.40
CA ALA A 83 -29.18 10.23 12.52
C ALA A 83 -29.29 11.75 12.24
N VAL A 84 -28.48 12.28 11.33
CA VAL A 84 -28.40 13.72 11.02
C VAL A 84 -28.67 14.06 9.56
N HIS A 85 -28.63 13.08 8.65
CA HIS A 85 -28.77 13.30 7.22
C HIS A 85 -29.72 12.29 6.56
N THR A 86 -30.55 12.78 5.64
CA THR A 86 -31.23 11.93 4.66
C THR A 86 -30.25 11.64 3.51
N VAL A 87 -29.89 10.38 3.31
CA VAL A 87 -28.91 9.95 2.31
C VAL A 87 -29.60 9.27 1.12
N GLU A 88 -29.19 9.65 -0.08
CA GLU A 88 -29.54 9.03 -1.36
C GLU A 88 -28.36 8.22 -1.92
N SER A 89 -28.64 7.32 -2.85
CA SER A 89 -27.63 6.50 -3.54
C SER A 89 -26.69 5.76 -2.57
N GLU A 90 -27.26 5.19 -1.50
CA GLU A 90 -26.50 4.42 -0.53
C GLU A 90 -25.85 3.20 -1.21
N ASP A 91 -24.56 3.01 -0.93
CA ASP A 91 -23.81 1.80 -1.30
C ASP A 91 -22.85 1.43 -0.17
N LYS A 92 -22.48 0.15 -0.11
CA LYS A 92 -21.56 -0.36 0.91
C LYS A 92 -20.56 -1.32 0.32
N THR A 93 -19.35 -1.29 0.87
CA THR A 93 -18.33 -2.29 0.52
C THR A 93 -18.61 -3.61 1.23
N THR A 94 -18.08 -4.71 0.72
CA THR A 94 -17.95 -5.92 1.53
C THR A 94 -16.85 -5.75 2.58
N ALA A 95 -16.99 -6.45 3.72
CA ALA A 95 -15.99 -6.48 4.77
C ALA A 95 -14.62 -6.98 4.26
N LYS A 96 -13.53 -6.30 4.66
CA LYS A 96 -12.15 -6.62 4.27
C LYS A 96 -11.24 -6.57 5.48
N SER A 97 -10.35 -7.54 5.66
CA SER A 97 -9.34 -7.49 6.73
C SER A 97 -8.14 -6.61 6.29
N ALA A 98 -7.63 -5.76 7.18
CA ALA A 98 -6.41 -4.97 7.07
C ALA A 98 -5.79 -4.76 8.47
N GLU A 99 -4.51 -5.11 8.66
CA GLU A 99 -3.73 -4.77 9.87
C GLU A 99 -4.36 -5.19 11.21
N GLY A 100 -5.00 -6.36 11.28
CA GLY A 100 -5.69 -6.85 12.48
C GLY A 100 -7.09 -6.27 12.70
N TRP A 101 -7.59 -5.48 11.75
CA TRP A 101 -8.93 -4.92 11.73
C TRP A 101 -9.72 -5.47 10.53
N GLN A 102 -11.01 -5.71 10.71
CA GLN A 102 -11.99 -5.78 9.64
C GLN A 102 -12.44 -4.37 9.30
N VAL A 103 -12.61 -4.08 8.02
CA VAL A 103 -12.90 -2.75 7.50
C VAL A 103 -14.09 -2.84 6.57
N MET A 104 -15.07 -1.97 6.77
CA MET A 104 -16.25 -1.86 5.91
C MET A 104 -16.66 -0.39 5.82
N SER A 105 -17.04 0.03 4.61
CA SER A 105 -17.48 1.40 4.39
C SER A 105 -18.91 1.45 3.88
N TYR A 106 -19.65 2.44 4.35
CA TYR A 106 -20.91 2.91 3.78
C TYR A 106 -20.68 4.26 3.08
N SER A 107 -21.40 4.49 1.99
CA SER A 107 -21.29 5.70 1.19
C SER A 107 -22.64 6.14 0.66
N GLY A 108 -22.76 7.41 0.30
CA GLY A 108 -23.96 7.95 -0.35
C GLY A 108 -23.83 9.45 -0.58
N VAL A 109 -24.96 10.09 -0.87
CA VAL A 109 -25.05 11.53 -1.13
C VAL A 109 -26.16 12.14 -0.28
N TRP A 110 -25.88 13.24 0.42
CA TRP A 110 -26.89 14.04 1.12
C TRP A 110 -26.83 15.51 0.68
N GLN A 111 -27.82 16.31 1.04
CA GLN A 111 -27.88 17.73 0.64
C GLN A 111 -27.60 18.69 1.79
N TYR A 112 -26.75 19.67 1.53
CA TYR A 112 -26.55 20.85 2.37
C TYR A 112 -26.84 22.11 1.56
N ASN A 113 -27.86 22.89 1.93
CA ASN A 113 -28.26 24.11 1.20
C ASN A 113 -28.36 23.89 -0.33
N SER A 114 -29.04 22.81 -0.73
CA SER A 114 -29.21 22.38 -2.14
C SER A 114 -27.91 22.00 -2.87
N THR A 115 -26.80 21.82 -2.16
CA THR A 115 -25.54 21.29 -2.69
C THR A 115 -25.40 19.83 -2.31
N ASN A 116 -25.05 18.98 -3.29
CA ASN A 116 -24.76 17.57 -3.04
C ASN A 116 -23.43 17.41 -2.31
N VAL A 117 -23.46 16.67 -1.22
CA VAL A 117 -22.30 16.27 -0.44
C VAL A 117 -22.14 14.76 -0.57
N ALA A 118 -21.01 14.32 -1.12
CA ALA A 118 -20.65 12.92 -1.08
C ALA A 118 -20.17 12.57 0.34
N THR A 119 -20.61 11.44 0.86
CA THR A 119 -20.25 10.96 2.19
C THR A 119 -19.69 9.54 2.12
N LEU A 120 -18.70 9.26 2.97
CA LEU A 120 -18.11 7.94 3.15
C LEU A 120 -17.79 7.75 4.64
N LEU A 121 -18.35 6.72 5.26
CA LEU A 121 -18.01 6.31 6.62
C LEU A 121 -17.28 4.98 6.55
N THR A 122 -16.07 4.91 7.07
CA THR A 122 -15.27 3.68 7.14
C THR A 122 -15.14 3.22 8.59
N THR A 123 -15.69 2.05 8.90
CA THR A 123 -15.54 1.41 10.22
C THR A 123 -14.42 0.38 10.17
N TYR A 124 -13.57 0.42 11.19
CA TYR A 124 -12.54 -0.57 11.48
C TYR A 124 -12.97 -1.32 12.74
N SER A 125 -12.98 -2.65 12.73
CA SER A 125 -13.37 -3.50 13.88
C SER A 125 -12.42 -4.69 14.02
N ASN A 126 -11.83 -4.92 15.19
CA ASN A 126 -11.02 -6.13 15.43
C ASN A 126 -11.82 -7.28 16.09
N GLY A 127 -13.14 -7.14 16.16
CA GLY A 127 -14.06 -8.08 16.83
C GLY A 127 -14.24 -7.84 18.33
N ASN A 128 -13.42 -6.99 18.96
CA ASN A 128 -13.58 -6.56 20.35
C ASN A 128 -13.92 -5.06 20.43
N ILE A 129 -13.27 -4.25 19.61
CA ILE A 129 -13.45 -2.80 19.55
C ILE A 129 -13.57 -2.37 18.08
N CYS A 130 -14.30 -1.29 17.83
CA CYS A 130 -14.38 -0.67 16.52
C CYS A 130 -14.32 0.86 16.58
N ILE A 131 -13.86 1.47 15.50
CA ILE A 131 -13.67 2.91 15.33
C ILE A 131 -14.06 3.33 13.91
N SER A 132 -14.61 4.54 13.75
CA SER A 132 -15.08 5.01 12.44
C SER A 132 -14.43 6.31 12.02
N VAL A 133 -14.10 6.40 10.72
CA VAL A 133 -13.61 7.60 10.06
C VAL A 133 -14.64 8.05 9.03
N LEU A 134 -15.18 9.25 9.21
CA LEU A 134 -16.12 9.89 8.30
C LEU A 134 -15.38 10.82 7.35
N TRP A 135 -15.82 10.85 6.10
CA TRP A 135 -15.51 11.88 5.13
C TRP A 135 -16.79 12.46 4.54
N ASN A 136 -16.81 13.78 4.40
CA ASN A 136 -17.79 14.51 3.62
C ASN A 136 -17.06 15.43 2.64
N GLY A 137 -17.55 15.55 1.41
CA GLY A 137 -16.97 16.46 0.44
C GLY A 137 -17.90 16.84 -0.70
N THR A 138 -17.79 18.09 -1.14
CA THR A 138 -18.52 18.60 -2.31
C THR A 138 -17.68 18.58 -3.60
N ALA A 139 -16.38 18.27 -3.50
CA ALA A 139 -15.44 18.35 -4.62
C ALA A 139 -14.36 17.25 -4.57
N LYS A 140 -13.93 16.81 -5.76
CA LYS A 140 -12.91 15.77 -5.93
C LYS A 140 -11.57 16.02 -5.23
N PRO A 141 -11.03 17.26 -5.14
CA PRO A 141 -9.74 17.49 -4.47
C PRO A 141 -9.69 17.02 -3.02
N TYR A 142 -10.81 17.13 -2.28
CA TYR A 142 -10.89 16.67 -0.89
C TYR A 142 -10.81 15.15 -0.74
N MET A 143 -11.01 14.38 -1.82
CA MET A 143 -10.78 12.94 -1.82
C MET A 143 -9.29 12.62 -1.67
N GLN A 144 -8.39 13.46 -2.18
CA GLN A 144 -6.95 13.26 -1.98
C GLN A 144 -6.59 13.47 -0.51
N ASN A 145 -7.15 14.50 0.15
CA ASN A 145 -6.95 14.71 1.58
C ASN A 145 -7.45 13.52 2.42
N LEU A 146 -8.58 12.91 2.02
CA LEU A 146 -9.05 11.67 2.65
C LEU A 146 -8.05 10.52 2.47
N LYS A 147 -7.55 10.33 1.24
CA LYS A 147 -6.57 9.29 0.94
C LYS A 147 -5.30 9.46 1.78
N ASP A 148 -4.79 10.69 1.88
CA ASP A 148 -3.61 11.02 2.69
C ASP A 148 -3.87 10.81 4.19
N PHE A 149 -5.06 11.21 4.67
CA PHE A 149 -5.46 11.02 6.06
C PHE A 149 -5.57 9.53 6.43
N ILE A 150 -6.26 8.73 5.62
CA ILE A 150 -6.35 7.28 5.82
C ILE A 150 -4.98 6.62 5.73
N ALA A 151 -4.11 7.05 4.81
CA ALA A 151 -2.74 6.51 4.73
C ALA A 151 -1.87 6.85 5.95
N SER A 152 -2.24 7.90 6.69
CA SER A 152 -1.55 8.30 7.92
C SER A 152 -2.11 7.64 9.18
N ILE A 153 -3.31 7.05 9.12
CA ILE A 153 -3.98 6.48 10.29
C ILE A 153 -3.27 5.22 10.75
N ASP A 154 -3.08 5.13 12.05
CA ASP A 154 -2.46 4.01 12.74
C ASP A 154 -3.28 3.74 14.00
N LEU A 155 -3.74 2.50 14.16
CA LEU A 155 -4.69 2.10 15.18
C LEU A 155 -4.00 1.21 16.22
N ASP A 156 -3.85 1.72 17.43
CA ASP A 156 -3.27 1.00 18.57
C ASP A 156 -4.32 0.85 19.67
N VAL A 157 -4.76 -0.39 19.90
CA VAL A 157 -5.74 -0.73 20.96
C VAL A 157 -5.20 -0.52 22.37
N ASN A 158 -3.88 -0.39 22.53
CA ASN A 158 -3.22 -0.06 23.79
C ASN A 158 -2.89 1.43 23.92
N ALA A 159 -3.30 2.25 22.93
CA ALA A 159 -3.07 3.68 22.99
C ALA A 159 -3.67 4.23 24.29
N THR A 160 -2.80 4.78 25.12
CA THR A 160 -3.24 5.49 26.32
C THR A 160 -3.76 6.85 25.86
N PRO A 161 -4.90 7.35 26.36
CA PRO A 161 -5.43 8.64 25.95
C PRO A 161 -4.44 9.73 26.35
N VAL A 162 -3.63 10.22 25.42
CA VAL A 162 -2.88 11.45 25.62
C VAL A 162 -3.85 12.59 25.31
N GLN A 163 -4.47 13.12 26.37
CA GLN A 163 -4.95 14.49 26.35
C GLN A 163 -3.74 15.38 26.03
N GLN A 164 -3.58 15.77 24.76
CA GLN A 164 -2.45 16.60 24.36
C GLN A 164 -2.70 18.01 24.88
N LYS A 165 -1.97 18.33 25.95
CA LYS A 165 -1.90 19.64 26.59
C LYS A 165 -1.20 20.60 25.64
N ASP A 166 -1.87 21.71 25.38
CA ASP A 166 -1.33 22.86 24.65
C ASP A 166 0.01 23.32 25.26
N THR A 167 0.84 23.85 24.38
CA THR A 167 2.25 24.22 24.62
C THR A 167 2.40 25.21 25.79
N GLY A 168 3.19 24.82 26.80
CA GLY A 168 3.64 25.71 27.86
C GLY A 168 5.00 25.26 28.38
N ASN A 169 6.02 26.07 28.11
CA ASN A 169 7.42 25.89 28.48
C ASN A 169 7.62 25.46 29.96
N ASN A 170 8.51 24.49 30.19
CA ASN A 170 9.66 24.69 31.07
C ASN A 170 10.62 23.48 31.09
N GLU A 171 11.91 23.82 31.14
CA GLU A 171 13.06 22.93 31.31
C GLU A 171 13.01 22.15 32.62
N GLY A 172 13.58 20.93 32.61
CA GLY A 172 13.72 20.12 33.82
C GLY A 172 14.34 18.75 33.57
N ASN A 173 15.66 18.71 33.69
CA ASN A 173 16.58 17.56 33.61
C ASN A 173 16.19 16.36 34.51
N SER A 174 16.38 15.11 34.04
CA SER A 174 17.35 14.13 34.58
C SER A 174 17.03 12.67 34.23
N ASN A 175 18.10 11.89 34.10
CA ASN A 175 18.21 10.47 33.72
C ASN A 175 17.52 9.48 34.68
N GLN A 176 17.08 8.31 34.16
CA GLN A 176 17.64 7.02 34.61
C GLN A 176 17.27 5.83 33.68
N ASN A 177 18.31 5.04 33.39
CA ASN A 177 18.28 3.69 32.82
C ASN A 177 17.37 2.73 33.58
N THR A 178 16.72 1.81 32.84
CA THR A 178 16.72 0.38 33.20
C THR A 178 16.73 -0.49 31.95
N THR A 179 17.77 -1.31 31.84
CA THR A 179 17.93 -2.43 30.89
C THR A 179 16.97 -3.56 31.24
N ASN A 180 16.38 -4.22 30.23
CA ASN A 180 16.17 -5.66 30.25
C ASN A 180 16.11 -6.22 28.82
N SER A 181 16.78 -7.35 28.67
CA SER A 181 17.17 -8.01 27.43
C SER A 181 16.10 -8.95 26.85
N ASN A 182 16.33 -9.31 25.58
CA ASN A 182 15.81 -10.44 24.81
C ASN A 182 14.42 -10.28 24.19
N GLY A 183 14.42 -9.96 22.89
CA GLY A 183 13.28 -10.10 21.98
C GLY A 183 13.69 -9.64 20.59
N GLU A 184 13.59 -10.52 19.60
CA GLU A 184 13.98 -10.30 18.21
C GLU A 184 13.46 -8.96 17.65
N THR A 185 14.37 -8.19 17.07
CA THR A 185 14.08 -6.94 16.36
C THR A 185 13.39 -7.24 15.03
N THR A 186 12.10 -7.57 15.05
CA THR A 186 11.30 -7.62 13.84
C THR A 186 10.82 -6.20 13.54
N SER A 187 11.60 -5.52 12.71
CA SER A 187 11.35 -4.16 12.21
C SER A 187 9.94 -4.02 11.62
N SER A 188 9.17 -3.06 12.14
CA SER A 188 7.80 -2.70 11.71
C SER A 188 7.67 -2.26 10.24
N SER A 189 8.78 -2.14 9.50
CA SER A 189 8.79 -1.81 8.07
C SER A 189 8.71 -3.02 7.14
N SER A 190 9.05 -4.22 7.61
CA SER A 190 9.08 -5.44 6.79
C SER A 190 7.68 -5.88 6.35
N SER A 191 6.68 -5.74 7.23
CA SER A 191 5.30 -6.17 6.96
C SER A 191 4.66 -5.48 5.75
N SER A 192 5.05 -4.23 5.46
CA SER A 192 4.43 -3.39 4.42
C SER A 192 4.55 -3.94 2.99
N ILE A 193 5.61 -4.69 2.69
CA ILE A 193 5.86 -5.24 1.35
C ILE A 193 5.63 -6.75 1.24
N VAL A 194 5.23 -7.42 2.34
CA VAL A 194 4.89 -8.85 2.30
C VAL A 194 3.71 -9.06 1.36
N GLY A 195 3.82 -10.07 0.49
CA GLY A 195 2.77 -10.46 -0.45
C GLY A 195 3.27 -10.63 -1.88
N ALA A 196 2.31 -10.84 -2.79
CA ALA A 196 2.59 -11.02 -4.21
C ALA A 196 2.49 -9.67 -4.95
N TRP A 197 3.48 -9.39 -5.78
CA TRP A 197 3.62 -8.14 -6.52
C TRP A 197 3.87 -8.49 -7.97
N ILE A 198 3.00 -8.02 -8.85
CA ILE A 198 2.93 -8.48 -10.23
C ILE A 198 3.24 -7.34 -11.18
N ASN A 199 3.95 -7.63 -12.25
CA ASN A 199 4.00 -6.78 -13.43
C ASN A 199 3.45 -7.61 -14.61
N ASN A 200 2.46 -7.06 -15.33
CA ASN A 200 1.78 -7.78 -16.41
C ASN A 200 1.66 -6.88 -17.63
N PHE A 201 2.37 -7.25 -18.69
CA PHE A 201 2.30 -6.58 -19.98
C PHE A 201 1.64 -7.51 -21.00
N ARG A 202 0.61 -7.01 -21.70
CA ARG A 202 -0.04 -7.74 -22.80
C ARG A 202 0.66 -7.42 -24.12
N GLU A 203 1.01 -8.43 -24.89
CA GLU A 203 1.60 -8.26 -26.22
C GLU A 203 0.54 -7.65 -27.16
N ASP A 204 0.93 -6.59 -27.88
CA ASP A 204 0.12 -5.92 -28.88
C ASP A 204 0.91 -5.66 -30.16
N ARG A 205 0.20 -5.35 -31.26
CA ARG A 205 0.79 -5.00 -32.57
C ARG A 205 0.51 -3.56 -32.95
N GLY A 206 0.45 -2.67 -31.97
CA GLY A 206 0.10 -1.26 -32.17
C GLY A 206 -1.41 -1.04 -32.24
N PHE A 207 -1.82 -0.07 -33.04
CA PHE A 207 -3.19 0.44 -33.06
C PHE A 207 -3.81 0.35 -34.46
N ILE A 208 -5.09 -0.04 -34.53
CA ILE A 208 -5.92 0.06 -35.73
C ILE A 208 -7.16 0.89 -35.40
N ASN A 209 -7.42 1.95 -36.18
CA ASN A 209 -8.53 2.89 -35.93
C ASN A 209 -8.58 3.41 -34.48
N GLY A 210 -7.42 3.65 -33.86
CA GLY A 210 -7.31 4.11 -32.47
C GLY A 210 -7.45 3.01 -31.39
N TYR A 211 -7.72 1.76 -31.76
CA TYR A 211 -7.83 0.64 -30.83
C TYR A 211 -6.56 -0.19 -30.80
N ARG A 212 -6.05 -0.48 -29.59
CA ARG A 212 -4.86 -1.32 -29.40
C ARG A 212 -5.17 -2.78 -29.78
N MET A 213 -4.32 -3.40 -30.60
CA MET A 213 -4.50 -4.76 -31.12
C MET A 213 -3.70 -5.77 -30.30
N TYR A 214 -4.33 -6.40 -29.30
CA TYR A 214 -3.69 -7.46 -28.53
C TYR A 214 -3.57 -8.77 -29.32
N THR A 215 -2.44 -9.45 -29.18
CA THR A 215 -2.18 -10.74 -29.86
C THR A 215 -2.62 -11.97 -29.05
N GLY A 216 -2.99 -11.76 -27.77
CA GLY A 216 -3.17 -12.82 -26.79
C GLY A 216 -1.87 -13.21 -26.06
N GLY A 217 -0.71 -12.69 -26.47
CA GLY A 217 0.54 -12.86 -25.74
C GLY A 217 0.68 -11.97 -24.52
N TYR A 218 1.64 -12.28 -23.66
CA TYR A 218 1.99 -11.51 -22.48
C TYR A 218 3.45 -11.71 -22.04
N MET A 219 3.91 -10.77 -21.24
CA MET A 219 5.10 -10.86 -20.40
C MET A 219 4.66 -10.58 -18.96
N LYS A 220 4.85 -11.55 -18.07
CA LYS A 220 4.45 -11.46 -16.67
C LYS A 220 5.68 -11.61 -15.79
N LYS A 221 5.81 -10.75 -14.79
CA LYS A 221 6.76 -10.87 -13.70
C LYS A 221 6.01 -10.88 -12.38
N GLU A 222 6.58 -11.53 -11.38
CA GLU A 222 6.00 -11.62 -10.06
C GLU A 222 7.10 -11.73 -9.01
N TYR A 223 7.01 -10.91 -7.96
CA TYR A 223 7.65 -11.17 -6.68
C TYR A 223 6.64 -11.72 -5.71
N VAL A 224 7.08 -12.63 -4.83
CA VAL A 224 6.37 -12.98 -3.61
C VAL A 224 7.33 -12.80 -2.45
N PHE A 225 7.11 -11.77 -1.63
CA PHE A 225 7.84 -11.52 -0.39
C PHE A 225 7.14 -12.19 0.78
N LYS A 226 7.87 -12.96 1.58
CA LYS A 226 7.36 -13.65 2.77
C LYS A 226 7.88 -13.02 4.05
N GLU A 227 7.09 -13.14 5.12
CA GLU A 227 7.41 -12.64 6.46
C GLU A 227 8.75 -13.17 7.01
N ASP A 228 9.14 -14.40 6.63
CA ASP A 228 10.42 -15.02 7.02
C ASP A 228 11.65 -14.43 6.30
N GLY A 229 11.48 -13.30 5.60
CA GLY A 229 12.52 -12.63 4.84
C GLY A 229 12.95 -13.39 3.57
N SER A 230 12.25 -14.45 3.16
CA SER A 230 12.49 -15.11 1.88
C SER A 230 11.61 -14.55 0.77
N TYR A 231 12.08 -14.62 -0.47
CA TYR A 231 11.28 -14.29 -1.65
C TYR A 231 11.40 -15.33 -2.75
N ILE A 232 10.40 -15.35 -3.64
CA ILE A 232 10.51 -15.92 -4.98
C ILE A 232 10.17 -14.85 -6.01
N PHE A 233 10.99 -14.76 -7.05
CA PHE A 233 10.71 -14.04 -8.27
C PHE A 233 10.42 -15.03 -9.39
N ARG A 234 9.44 -14.72 -10.25
CA ARG A 234 9.13 -15.48 -11.47
C ARG A 234 8.89 -14.55 -12.63
N GLN A 235 9.32 -14.98 -13.81
CA GLN A 235 8.93 -14.37 -15.08
C GLN A 235 8.42 -15.45 -16.03
N LYS A 236 7.34 -15.15 -16.74
CA LYS A 236 6.81 -16.00 -17.82
C LYS A 236 6.44 -15.12 -18.99
N ASP A 237 7.16 -15.31 -20.09
CA ASP A 237 6.86 -14.64 -21.35
C ASP A 237 6.30 -15.65 -22.33
N TRP A 238 5.03 -15.44 -22.66
CA TRP A 238 4.31 -16.18 -23.67
C TRP A 238 3.99 -15.20 -24.80
N LEU A 239 4.83 -15.16 -25.84
CA LEU A 239 4.62 -14.25 -26.97
C LEU A 239 3.90 -15.01 -28.09
N ALA A 240 2.78 -14.51 -28.60
CA ALA A 240 2.04 -15.12 -29.71
C ALA A 240 2.92 -15.25 -30.97
N SER A 241 3.89 -14.34 -31.13
CA SER A 241 4.87 -14.33 -32.22
C SER A 241 5.99 -15.37 -32.10
N ARG A 242 6.10 -16.11 -30.99
CA ARG A 242 7.13 -17.14 -30.77
C ARG A 242 6.54 -18.52 -30.53
N ASP A 243 7.30 -19.55 -30.86
CA ASP A 243 6.89 -20.96 -30.67
C ASP A 243 7.22 -21.51 -29.27
N ASN A 244 7.98 -20.74 -28.48
CA ASN A 244 8.43 -21.12 -27.15
C ASN A 244 8.04 -20.09 -26.08
N ILE A 245 8.08 -20.57 -24.85
CA ILE A 245 7.81 -19.84 -23.62
C ILE A 245 9.15 -19.60 -22.94
N TYR A 246 9.46 -18.35 -22.62
CA TYR A 246 10.58 -18.02 -21.74
C TYR A 246 10.10 -18.08 -20.30
N PHE A 247 10.86 -18.70 -19.42
CA PHE A 247 10.56 -18.71 -18.01
C PHE A 247 11.80 -18.55 -17.15
N VAL A 248 11.65 -17.78 -16.08
CA VAL A 248 12.65 -17.52 -15.05
C VAL A 248 12.04 -17.82 -13.70
N TYR A 249 12.85 -18.39 -12.81
CA TYR A 249 12.58 -18.29 -11.38
C TYR A 249 13.87 -17.94 -10.63
N GLU A 250 13.70 -17.26 -9.52
CA GLU A 250 14.77 -16.89 -8.59
C GLU A 250 14.22 -16.92 -7.17
N THR A 251 15.02 -17.37 -6.21
CA THR A 251 14.69 -17.40 -4.79
C THR A 251 15.85 -16.88 -3.98
N GLY A 252 15.57 -16.21 -2.87
CA GLY A 252 16.61 -15.73 -1.99
C GLY A 252 16.05 -15.02 -0.77
N LYS A 253 16.80 -14.04 -0.27
CA LYS A 253 16.45 -13.22 0.89
C LYS A 253 16.17 -11.78 0.50
N TRP A 254 15.27 -11.14 1.26
CA TRP A 254 14.97 -9.72 1.14
C TRP A 254 14.98 -9.06 2.52
N VAL A 255 15.32 -7.77 2.56
CA VAL A 255 15.30 -6.95 3.77
C VAL A 255 14.82 -5.55 3.42
N VAL A 256 14.01 -4.95 4.29
CA VAL A 256 13.63 -3.53 4.23
C VAL A 256 14.31 -2.78 5.36
N ASN A 257 14.94 -1.65 5.03
CA ASN A 257 15.45 -0.68 5.99
C ASN A 257 15.01 0.72 5.55
N GLY A 258 14.03 1.30 6.24
CA GLY A 258 13.35 2.52 5.79
C GLY A 258 12.70 2.32 4.42
N ASN A 259 13.04 3.17 3.46
CA ASN A 259 12.58 3.09 2.07
C ASN A 259 13.53 2.29 1.16
N GLN A 260 14.47 1.54 1.71
CA GLN A 260 15.39 0.71 0.93
C GLN A 260 14.99 -0.76 1.00
N LEU A 261 14.80 -1.39 -0.15
CA LEU A 261 14.56 -2.82 -0.31
C LEU A 261 15.81 -3.48 -0.90
N THR A 262 16.47 -4.33 -0.13
CA THR A 262 17.61 -5.12 -0.60
C THR A 262 17.14 -6.54 -0.95
N ILE A 263 17.42 -6.95 -2.20
CA ILE A 263 17.20 -8.30 -2.72
C ILE A 263 18.55 -9.01 -2.83
N THR A 264 18.66 -10.18 -2.20
CA THR A 264 19.85 -11.04 -2.23
C THR A 264 19.47 -12.42 -2.75
N PRO A 265 19.71 -12.71 -4.04
CA PRO A 265 19.37 -14.00 -4.63
C PRO A 265 20.29 -15.13 -4.15
N ASP A 266 19.72 -16.30 -3.88
CA ASP A 266 20.47 -17.52 -3.52
C ASP A 266 20.53 -18.51 -4.68
N LYS A 267 19.41 -18.69 -5.39
CA LYS A 267 19.25 -19.66 -6.49
C LYS A 267 18.33 -19.08 -7.55
N GLY A 268 18.60 -19.37 -8.81
CA GLY A 268 17.69 -19.02 -9.90
C GLY A 268 18.18 -19.57 -11.22
N LYS A 269 17.25 -19.77 -12.15
CA LYS A 269 17.53 -20.29 -13.51
C LYS A 269 16.50 -19.75 -14.48
N ALA A 270 16.91 -19.69 -15.74
CA ALA A 270 16.01 -19.43 -16.85
C ALA A 270 16.07 -20.55 -17.88
N GLY A 271 14.99 -20.68 -18.66
CA GLY A 271 14.89 -21.69 -19.71
C GLY A 271 13.80 -21.39 -20.72
N TRP A 272 13.77 -22.24 -21.73
CA TRP A 272 12.81 -22.20 -22.82
C TRP A 272 11.99 -23.49 -22.83
N TRP A 273 10.69 -23.38 -22.97
CA TRP A 273 9.75 -24.51 -23.12
C TRP A 273 8.96 -24.37 -24.40
N ASN A 274 8.60 -25.48 -25.04
CA ASN A 274 7.63 -25.46 -26.13
C ASN A 274 6.27 -24.96 -25.62
N LYS A 275 5.46 -24.41 -26.51
CA LYS A 275 4.02 -24.25 -26.25
C LYS A 275 3.29 -25.58 -26.35
N ASP A 276 2.16 -25.68 -25.66
CA ASP A 276 1.26 -26.82 -25.80
C ASP A 276 0.65 -26.84 -27.21
N LYS A 277 0.77 -27.97 -27.90
CA LYS A 277 0.33 -28.14 -29.30
C LYS A 277 -1.15 -28.45 -29.45
N ILE A 278 -1.84 -28.83 -28.36
CA ILE A 278 -3.21 -29.35 -28.41
C ILE A 278 -4.25 -28.23 -28.31
N GLY A 279 -3.96 -27.13 -27.58
CA GLY A 279 -4.90 -26.01 -27.45
C GLY A 279 -4.31 -24.61 -27.56
N ASN A 280 -2.99 -24.46 -27.73
CA ASN A 280 -2.29 -23.17 -27.70
C ASN A 280 -2.70 -22.27 -26.51
N THR A 281 -3.11 -22.90 -25.39
CA THR A 281 -3.61 -22.19 -24.21
C THR A 281 -2.42 -21.65 -23.43
N THR A 282 -2.48 -20.38 -23.04
CA THR A 282 -1.36 -19.66 -22.42
C THR A 282 -0.93 -20.20 -21.05
N ASP A 283 -1.76 -21.02 -20.41
CA ASP A 283 -1.49 -21.59 -19.10
C ASP A 283 -0.91 -23.01 -19.17
N LYS A 284 -0.82 -23.61 -20.36
CA LYS A 284 -0.20 -24.92 -20.53
C LYS A 284 1.25 -24.82 -20.99
N TRP A 285 2.00 -25.88 -20.71
CA TRP A 285 3.40 -26.01 -21.03
C TRP A 285 3.62 -27.19 -21.97
N GLY A 286 4.51 -27.03 -22.94
CA GLY A 286 5.09 -28.13 -23.70
C GLY A 286 6.41 -28.60 -23.09
N ALA A 287 7.10 -29.48 -23.81
CA ALA A 287 8.39 -30.02 -23.38
C ALA A 287 9.45 -28.93 -23.19
N TYR A 288 10.32 -29.10 -22.20
CA TYR A 288 11.53 -28.28 -22.03
C TYR A 288 12.39 -28.33 -23.31
N GLN A 289 12.88 -27.17 -23.75
CA GLN A 289 13.75 -27.05 -24.91
C GLN A 289 15.21 -26.92 -24.50
N LYS A 290 15.56 -25.84 -23.78
CA LYS A 290 16.94 -25.51 -23.46
C LYS A 290 17.06 -24.51 -22.32
N ALA A 291 18.23 -24.46 -21.70
CA ALA A 291 18.56 -23.47 -20.69
C ALA A 291 18.70 -22.08 -21.34
N ALA A 292 18.47 -21.04 -20.54
CA ALA A 292 18.78 -19.67 -20.90
C ALA A 292 19.78 -19.08 -19.90
N LYS A 293 20.54 -18.08 -20.34
CA LYS A 293 21.39 -17.31 -19.43
C LYS A 293 20.50 -16.53 -18.45
N TYR A 294 20.91 -16.53 -17.18
CA TYR A 294 20.28 -15.74 -16.12
C TYR A 294 21.32 -15.47 -15.03
N ILE A 295 21.54 -14.19 -14.72
CA ILE A 295 22.51 -13.76 -13.71
C ILE A 295 21.77 -13.44 -12.40
N LEU A 296 22.30 -13.95 -11.28
CA LEU A 296 21.82 -13.60 -9.94
C LEU A 296 22.44 -12.27 -9.51
N GLU A 297 21.60 -11.26 -9.33
CA GLU A 297 22.02 -9.90 -9.02
C GLU A 297 21.50 -9.46 -7.65
N LYS A 298 22.41 -9.30 -6.69
CA LYS A 298 22.13 -8.60 -5.44
C LYS A 298 21.92 -7.12 -5.76
N THR A 299 20.79 -6.55 -5.36
CA THR A 299 20.44 -5.16 -5.66
C THR A 299 19.70 -4.54 -4.49
N THR A 300 19.92 -3.24 -4.29
CA THR A 300 19.13 -2.43 -3.36
C THR A 300 18.36 -1.39 -4.17
N TYR A 301 17.05 -1.38 -3.99
CA TYR A 301 16.14 -0.39 -4.58
C TYR A 301 15.78 0.65 -3.52
N THR A 302 15.59 1.89 -3.96
CA THR A 302 14.73 2.81 -3.21
C THR A 302 13.30 2.51 -3.63
N PHE A 303 12.44 2.09 -2.71
CA PHE A 303 11.08 1.72 -3.04
C PHE A 303 10.06 2.75 -2.54
N GLU A 304 8.93 2.81 -3.23
CA GLU A 304 7.75 3.58 -2.86
C GLU A 304 6.51 2.70 -2.98
N LEU A 305 5.57 2.86 -2.04
CA LEU A 305 4.25 2.25 -2.13
C LEU A 305 3.25 3.33 -2.55
N GLN A 306 2.66 3.18 -3.73
CA GLN A 306 1.65 4.09 -4.26
C GLN A 306 0.28 3.44 -4.26
N ILE A 307 -0.75 4.18 -3.86
CA ILE A 307 -2.14 3.74 -4.00
C ILE A 307 -2.72 4.42 -5.23
N SER A 308 -3.18 3.61 -6.17
CA SER A 308 -3.94 4.05 -7.34
C SER A 308 -5.36 3.53 -7.26
N ASP A 309 -6.22 4.00 -8.16
CA ASP A 309 -7.58 3.46 -8.31
C ASP A 309 -7.58 1.96 -8.66
N TYR A 310 -6.45 1.41 -9.12
CA TYR A 310 -6.24 0.00 -9.44
C TYR A 310 -5.60 -0.81 -8.31
N GLY A 311 -5.37 -0.19 -7.14
CA GLY A 311 -4.78 -0.83 -5.97
C GLY A 311 -3.38 -0.33 -5.63
N ARG A 312 -2.70 -1.06 -4.75
CA ARG A 312 -1.35 -0.74 -4.27
C ARG A 312 -0.32 -1.10 -5.34
N ASN A 313 0.67 -0.24 -5.54
CA ASN A 313 1.80 -0.46 -6.43
C ASN A 313 3.10 -0.32 -5.64
N LEU A 314 4.04 -1.22 -5.88
CA LEU A 314 5.41 -1.18 -5.42
C LEU A 314 6.28 -0.67 -6.56
N LEU A 315 6.79 0.55 -6.42
CA LEU A 315 7.72 1.16 -7.35
C LEU A 315 9.14 0.88 -6.85
N LEU A 316 9.94 0.20 -7.66
CA LEU A 316 11.33 -0.11 -7.37
C LEU A 316 12.23 0.80 -8.19
N ASN A 317 12.74 1.87 -7.59
CA ASN A 317 13.70 2.77 -8.23
C ASN A 317 15.09 2.15 -8.22
N TYR A 318 15.77 2.18 -9.36
CA TYR A 318 17.10 1.61 -9.55
C TYR A 318 18.04 2.61 -10.22
N SER A 319 19.32 2.55 -9.84
CA SER A 319 20.39 3.29 -10.54
C SER A 319 21.00 2.51 -11.71
N LYS A 320 20.76 1.19 -11.74
CA LYS A 320 21.21 0.27 -12.78
C LYS A 320 20.17 -0.85 -12.93
N ALA A 321 19.74 -1.10 -14.16
CA ALA A 321 18.82 -2.20 -14.46
C ALA A 321 19.46 -3.56 -14.19
N THR A 322 18.63 -4.51 -13.73
CA THR A 322 18.96 -5.93 -13.57
C THR A 322 18.37 -6.74 -14.73
N GLU A 323 18.91 -7.93 -15.03
CA GLU A 323 18.29 -8.89 -15.95
C GLU A 323 16.89 -9.29 -15.45
N ARG A 324 16.69 -9.31 -14.13
CA ARG A 324 15.43 -9.64 -13.44
C ARG A 324 14.32 -8.61 -13.72
N ASP A 325 14.59 -7.33 -13.45
CA ASP A 325 13.57 -6.28 -13.49
C ASP A 325 13.53 -5.56 -14.84
N GLY A 326 14.63 -5.60 -15.61
CA GLY A 326 14.75 -4.95 -16.91
C GLY A 326 14.96 -3.44 -16.81
N ASP A 327 15.26 -2.82 -17.95
CA ASP A 327 15.46 -1.38 -18.08
C ASP A 327 14.19 -0.69 -18.62
N HIS A 328 13.97 0.56 -18.23
CA HIS A 328 12.89 1.40 -18.74
C HIS A 328 13.50 2.64 -19.44
N PRO A 329 12.95 3.06 -20.61
CA PRO A 329 13.46 4.24 -21.30
C PRO A 329 13.37 5.48 -20.38
N ALA A 330 14.46 6.27 -20.35
CA ALA A 330 14.73 7.33 -19.36
C ALA A 330 13.68 8.46 -19.22
N GLY A 331 12.62 8.47 -20.03
CA GLY A 331 11.62 9.54 -20.05
C GLY A 331 10.58 9.51 -18.92
N ASN A 332 10.42 8.39 -18.20
CA ASN A 332 9.37 8.21 -17.18
C ASN A 332 9.92 7.92 -15.77
N GLY A 333 11.21 8.14 -15.52
CA GLY A 333 11.89 7.73 -14.28
C GLY A 333 12.43 6.30 -14.37
N GLN A 334 13.55 6.04 -13.67
CA GLN A 334 14.21 4.72 -13.63
C GLN A 334 13.60 3.84 -12.53
N TYR A 335 12.35 3.39 -12.75
CA TYR A 335 11.69 2.46 -11.84
C TYR A 335 10.97 1.34 -12.55
N THR A 336 10.81 0.22 -11.86
CA THR A 336 9.91 -0.87 -12.25
C THR A 336 8.75 -0.89 -11.27
N SER A 337 7.52 -0.89 -11.79
CA SER A 337 6.30 -0.93 -10.97
C SER A 337 5.69 -2.32 -10.94
N TYR A 338 5.25 -2.75 -9.75
CA TYR A 338 4.50 -3.98 -9.53
C TYR A 338 3.20 -3.70 -8.80
N HIS A 339 2.08 -4.20 -9.28
CA HIS A 339 0.79 -4.11 -8.59
C HIS A 339 0.66 -5.21 -7.54
N PHE A 340 0.10 -4.87 -6.39
CA PHE A 340 -0.17 -5.82 -5.33
C PHE A 340 -1.29 -6.77 -5.74
N ASP A 341 -1.02 -8.07 -5.65
CA ASP A 341 -2.04 -9.11 -5.79
C ASP A 341 -2.10 -9.94 -4.51
N LYS A 342 -3.33 -10.25 -4.09
CA LYS A 342 -3.70 -10.75 -2.76
C LYS A 342 -3.36 -12.23 -2.57
N GLY A 343 -2.11 -12.60 -2.84
CA GLY A 343 -1.57 -13.93 -2.56
C GLY A 343 -1.95 -15.01 -3.56
N LYS A 344 -2.39 -14.64 -4.77
CA LYS A 344 -2.56 -15.59 -5.88
C LYS A 344 -1.44 -15.42 -6.88
N SER A 345 -0.64 -16.46 -7.05
CA SER A 345 0.30 -16.50 -8.17
C SER A 345 -0.46 -16.47 -9.48
N ILE A 346 -0.09 -15.53 -10.36
CA ILE A 346 -0.58 -15.51 -11.75
C ILE A 346 0.35 -16.26 -12.72
N ILE A 347 1.48 -16.74 -12.21
CA ILE A 347 2.45 -17.52 -12.95
C ILE A 347 2.40 -18.95 -12.43
N ASN A 348 1.96 -19.87 -13.29
CA ASN A 348 2.10 -21.29 -13.03
C ASN A 348 3.50 -21.76 -13.41
N ASN A 349 4.05 -22.69 -12.65
CA ASN A 349 5.40 -23.20 -12.90
C ASN A 349 5.40 -24.22 -14.06
N PRO A 350 6.52 -24.36 -14.80
CA PRO A 350 6.69 -25.42 -15.77
C PRO A 350 6.68 -26.82 -15.11
N PRO A 351 6.35 -27.88 -15.86
CA PRO A 351 6.33 -29.25 -15.35
C PRO A 351 7.65 -29.65 -14.70
N GLY A 352 7.58 -30.28 -13.53
CA GLY A 352 8.74 -30.79 -12.80
C GLY A 352 9.55 -29.72 -12.03
N LEU A 353 9.19 -28.43 -12.13
CA LEU A 353 9.82 -27.41 -11.30
C LEU A 353 9.22 -27.41 -9.89
N ILE A 354 10.08 -27.69 -8.92
CA ILE A 354 9.80 -27.54 -7.49
C ILE A 354 10.78 -26.50 -6.94
N THR A 355 10.29 -25.32 -6.65
CA THR A 355 11.02 -24.21 -6.05
C THR A 355 10.99 -24.25 -4.52
N GLY A 356 10.11 -25.08 -3.93
CA GLY A 356 9.83 -25.09 -2.49
C GLY A 356 8.84 -23.99 -2.09
N PHE A 357 8.30 -23.25 -3.08
CA PHE A 357 7.28 -22.22 -2.92
C PHE A 357 5.90 -22.70 -3.40
N GLU A 358 5.78 -23.91 -3.95
CA GLU A 358 4.54 -24.51 -4.46
C GLU A 358 3.63 -25.07 -3.35
N ASN A 359 4.23 -25.54 -2.23
CA ASN A 359 3.52 -26.19 -1.13
C ASN A 359 3.43 -25.34 0.15
N LYS A 360 4.04 -24.14 0.16
CA LYS A 360 3.82 -23.18 1.23
C LYS A 360 2.60 -22.38 0.82
N VAL A 361 1.54 -22.45 1.61
CA VAL A 361 0.40 -21.52 1.52
C VAL A 361 0.99 -20.12 1.35
N LEU A 362 0.87 -19.52 0.16
CA LEU A 362 1.11 -18.08 -0.01
C LEU A 362 0.27 -17.42 1.08
N PRO A 363 0.83 -16.54 1.92
CA PRO A 363 0.21 -16.09 3.17
C PRO A 363 -1.29 -15.90 2.96
N LYS A 364 -2.06 -16.90 3.40
CA LYS A 364 -3.51 -16.86 3.34
C LYS A 364 -3.88 -16.16 4.61
N ARG A 365 -4.50 -14.99 4.44
CA ARG A 365 -5.33 -14.29 5.42
C ARG A 365 -5.03 -14.75 6.85
N GLY A 366 -3.94 -14.25 7.42
CA GLY A 366 -3.83 -14.19 8.88
C GLY A 366 -5.00 -13.32 9.32
N ASN A 367 -5.91 -13.90 10.12
CA ASN A 367 -7.22 -13.35 10.45
C ASN A 367 -7.18 -11.86 10.83
#